data_AF-A0A7J4F9V7-F1
#
_entry.id   AF-A0A7J4F9V7-F1
#
_cell.length_a   1.000
_cell.length_b   1.000
_cell.length_c   1.000
_cell.angle_alpha   90.00
_cell.angle_beta   90.00
_cell.angle_gamma   90.00
#
_symmetry.space_group_name_H-M   'P 1'
#
loop_
_entity.id
_entity.type
_entity.pdbx_description
1 polymer ?
#
loop_
_entity_poly.entity_id
_entity_poly.type
_entity_poly.pdbx_seq_one_letter_code
_entity_poly.pdbx_strand_id
1 'polypeptide(L)' 'MARYLSTGCGALDELLGGGFLRRRINTIYGDAGTGKTTLILQVIADLYREGDDGQAFFYLDTEGGLCYERLEQLAAARGI' A
#
# COMPACT_ATOMS: atom_id res chain seq x y z
N MET A 1 -0.98 -19.19 -1.14
CA MET A 1 -0.78 -17.75 -0.83
C MET A 1 0.23 -17.18 -1.81
N ALA A 2 -0.07 -16.03 -2.43
CA ALA A 2 0.83 -15.39 -3.39
C ALA A 2 2.17 -15.00 -2.74
N ARG A 3 3.27 -15.06 -3.50
CA ARG A 3 4.61 -14.72 -3.00
C ARG A 3 4.82 -13.21 -2.85
N TYR A 4 4.11 -12.42 -3.65
CA TYR A 4 4.24 -10.97 -3.72
C TYR A 4 2.91 -10.27 -3.37
N LEU A 5 2.99 -8.98 -3.06
CA LEU A 5 1.89 -8.04 -2.95
C LEU A 5 2.05 -7.06 -4.11
N SER A 6 1.02 -6.91 -4.95
CA SER A 6 1.04 -5.85 -5.96
C SER A 6 1.16 -4.49 -5.27
N THR A 7 1.89 -3.58 -5.91
CA THR A 7 1.99 -2.18 -5.51
C THR A 7 0.77 -1.36 -5.97
N GLY A 8 -0.12 -1.95 -6.76
CA GLY A 8 -1.19 -1.26 -7.49
C GLY A 8 -0.67 -0.46 -8.70
N CYS A 9 0.64 -0.54 -9.02
CA CYS A 9 1.27 0.10 -10.17
C CYS A 9 2.01 -0.97 -11.00
N GLY A 10 1.47 -1.33 -12.16
CA GLY A 10 2.03 -2.40 -12.99
C GLY A 10 3.50 -2.20 -13.38
N ALA A 11 3.91 -0.97 -13.69
CA ALA A 11 5.29 -0.66 -14.04
C ALA A 11 6.25 -0.84 -12.83
N LEU A 12 5.79 -0.52 -11.62
CA LEU A 12 6.58 -0.73 -10.41
C LEU A 12 6.62 -2.21 -10.03
N ASP A 13 5.53 -2.94 -10.22
CA ASP A 13 5.49 -4.38 -10.01
C ASP A 13 6.47 -5.09 -10.95
N GLU A 14 6.51 -4.70 -12.22
CA GLU A 14 7.49 -5.22 -13.19
C GLU A 14 8.92 -4.94 -12.74
N LEU A 15 9.22 -3.70 -12.34
CA LEU A 15 10.53 -3.29 -11.83
C LEU A 15 10.96 -4.11 -10.59
N LEU A 16 10.01 -4.43 -9.70
CA LEU A 16 10.24 -5.21 -8.49
C LEU A 16 10.19 -6.73 -8.72
N GLY A 17 9.89 -7.20 -9.94
CA GLY A 17 9.75 -8.62 -10.25
C GLY A 17 8.48 -9.27 -9.69
N GLY A 18 7.40 -8.50 -9.56
CA GLY A 18 6.08 -8.93 -9.11
C GLY A 18 5.54 -8.18 -7.88
N GLY A 19 6.14 -7.06 -7.48
CA GLY A 19 5.70 -6.23 -6.34
C GLY A 19 6.45 -6.49 -5.03
N PHE A 20 5.87 -6.10 -3.89
CA PHE A 20 6.51 -6.26 -2.58
C PHE A 20 6.56 -7.71 -2.12
N LEU A 21 7.67 -8.13 -1.51
CA LEU A 21 7.82 -9.51 -1.05
C LEU A 21 6.98 -9.75 0.22
N ARG A 22 6.12 -10.77 0.22
CA ARG A 22 5.38 -11.17 1.43
C ARG A 22 6.32 -11.75 2.50
N ARG A 23 5.96 -11.58 3.78
CA ARG A 23 6.67 -12.13 4.96
C ARG A 23 8.14 -11.70 5.02
N ARG A 24 8.41 -10.49 4.56
CA ARG A 24 9.70 -9.79 4.61
C ARG A 24 9.45 -8.31 4.88
N ILE A 25 10.51 -7.61 5.29
CA ILE A 25 10.51 -6.16 5.40
C ILE A 25 10.81 -5.59 4.01
N ASN A 26 9.96 -4.70 3.53
CA ASN A 26 10.18 -3.93 2.30
C ASN A 26 10.41 -2.48 2.73
N THR A 27 11.53 -1.89 2.32
CA THR A 27 11.90 -0.51 2.70
C THR A 27 11.69 0.41 1.51
N ILE A 28 10.94 1.49 1.71
CA ILE A 28 10.72 2.55 0.72
C ILE A 28 11.35 3.83 1.30
N TYR A 29 12.27 4.43 0.56
CA TYR A 29 12.98 5.65 1.00
C TYR A 29 13.02 6.69 -0.12
N GLY A 30 13.23 7.95 0.27
CA GLY A 30 13.31 9.10 -0.65
C GLY A 30 12.76 10.37 0.00
N ASP A 31 12.90 11.50 -0.69
CA ASP A 31 12.54 12.82 -0.17
C ASP A 31 11.04 13.00 0.08
N ALA A 32 10.66 14.04 0.82
CA ALA A 32 9.26 14.40 1.01
C ALA A 32 8.56 14.62 -0.34
N GLY A 33 7.32 14.14 -0.47
CA GLY A 33 6.54 14.27 -1.70
C GLY A 33 6.83 13.25 -2.80
N THR A 34 7.78 12.32 -2.63
CA THR A 34 8.06 11.26 -3.63
C THR A 34 7.03 10.12 -3.69
N GLY A 35 5.92 10.23 -2.94
CA GLY A 35 4.80 9.29 -3.00
C GLY A 35 4.89 8.07 -2.07
N LYS A 36 5.88 8.00 -1.17
CA LYS A 36 6.08 6.87 -0.24
C LYS A 36 4.83 6.49 0.56
N THR A 37 4.23 7.46 1.25
CA THR A 37 3.02 7.26 2.05
C THR A 37 1.84 6.85 1.18
N THR A 38 1.65 7.52 0.05
CA THR A 38 0.58 7.20 -0.91
C THR A 38 0.70 5.78 -1.44
N LEU A 39 1.91 5.33 -1.74
CA LEU A 39 2.18 3.96 -2.21
C LEU A 39 1.80 2.92 -1.15
N ILE A 40 2.15 3.16 0.13
CA ILE A 40 1.78 2.25 1.22
C ILE A 40 0.26 2.20 1.40
N LEU A 41 -0.43 3.35 1.43
CA LEU A 41 -1.88 3.42 1.58
C LEU A 41 -2.62 2.74 0.41
N GLN A 42 -2.10 2.90 -0.81
CA GLN A 42 -2.62 2.23 -2.00
C GLN A 42 -2.60 0.70 -1.84
N VAL A 43 -1.46 0.14 -1.42
CA VAL A 43 -1.33 -1.30 -1.20
C VAL A 43 -2.27 -1.79 -0.10
N ILE A 44 -2.42 -1.04 0.99
CA ILE A 44 -3.36 -1.39 2.06
C ILE A 44 -4.80 -1.44 1.52
N ALA A 45 -5.21 -0.44 0.74
CA ALA A 45 -6.56 -0.38 0.17
C ALA A 45 -6.81 -1.51 -0.84
N ASP A 46 -5.83 -1.85 -1.69
CA ASP A 46 -5.91 -2.99 -2.59
C ASP A 46 -6.06 -4.32 -1.82
N LEU A 47 -5.27 -4.51 -0.77
CA LEU A 47 -5.34 -5.72 0.05
C LEU A 47 -6.65 -5.83 0.82
N TYR A 48 -7.20 -4.72 1.31
CA TYR A 48 -8.51 -4.72 1.96
C TYR A 48 -9.62 -5.14 0.99
N ARG A 49 -9.57 -4.68 -0.26
CA ARG A 49 -10.52 -5.08 -1.31
C ARG A 49 -10.37 -6.55 -1.72
N GLU A 50 -9.14 -7.07 -1.75
CA GLU A 50 -8.86 -8.47 -2.13
C GLU A 50 -9.13 -9.48 -1.02
N GLY A 51 -9.14 -9.06 0.25
CA GLY A 51 -9.28 -9.93 1.42
C GLY A 51 -10.74 -10.25 1.78
N ASP A 52 -10.96 -11.45 2.32
CA ASP A 52 -12.19 -11.77 3.07
C ASP A 52 -12.26 -10.93 4.37
N ASP A 53 -13.48 -10.73 4.89
CA ASP A 53 -13.75 -10.08 6.18
C ASP A 53 -12.81 -10.58 7.28
N GLY A 54 -11.94 -9.70 7.79
CA GLY A 54 -11.07 -9.99 8.94
C GLY A 54 -9.60 -9.58 8.83
N GLN A 55 -9.15 -9.01 7.70
CA GLN A 55 -7.78 -8.52 7.57
C GLN A 55 -7.60 -7.16 8.27
N ALA A 56 -6.73 -7.11 9.28
CA ALA A 56 -6.38 -5.89 10.00
C ALA A 56 -5.03 -5.34 9.53
N PHE A 57 -4.95 -4.02 9.36
CA PHE A 57 -3.74 -3.30 9.01
C PHE A 57 -3.37 -2.34 10.14
N PHE A 58 -2.08 -2.28 10.47
CA PHE A 58 -1.55 -1.32 11.42
C PHE A 58 -0.69 -0.32 10.65
N TYR A 59 -1.06 0.95 10.74
CA TYR A 59 -0.27 2.05 10.22
C TYR A 59 0.32 2.83 11.40
N LEU A 60 1.65 2.89 11.48
CA LEU A 60 2.36 3.67 12.48
C LEU A 60 2.87 4.95 11.83
N ASP A 61 2.30 6.08 12.24
CA ASP A 61 2.71 7.41 11.81
C ASP A 61 3.59 8.05 12.89
N THR A 62 4.83 8.37 12.53
CA THR A 62 5.79 9.00 13.46
C THR A 62 5.81 10.53 13.36
N GLU A 63 5.27 11.09 12.28
CA GLU A 63 5.36 12.53 11.97
C GLU A 63 3.99 13.22 11.94
N GLY A 64 2.89 12.46 12.01
CA GLY A 64 1.53 12.98 11.87
C GLY A 64 1.17 13.33 10.42
N GLY A 65 1.88 12.73 9.45
CA GLY A 65 1.70 12.98 8.02
C GLY A 65 0.59 12.15 7.36
N LEU A 66 -0.14 11.32 8.11
CA LEU A 66 -1.26 10.55 7.60
C LEU A 66 -2.42 11.47 7.22
N CYS A 67 -2.72 11.51 5.92
CA CYS A 67 -3.89 12.19 5.38
C CYS A 67 -5.04 11.19 5.24
N TYR A 68 -6.07 11.33 6.09
CA TYR A 68 -7.26 10.47 6.08
C TYR A 68 -8.07 10.63 4.80
N GLU A 69 -8.16 11.85 4.28
CA GLU A 69 -8.85 12.14 3.02
C GLU A 69 -8.21 11.36 1.86
N ARG A 70 -6.88 11.17 1.89
CA ARG A 70 -6.21 10.37 0.88
C ARG A 70 -6.56 8.88 1.01
N LEU A 71 -6.69 8.37 2.22
CA LEU A 71 -7.13 7.00 2.45
C LEU A 71 -8.58 6.81 1.96
N GLU A 72 -9.48 7.73 2.28
CA GLU A 72 -10.87 7.72 1.80
C GLU A 72 -10.95 7.77 0.27
N GLN A 73 -10.14 8.62 -0.38
CA GLN A 73 -10.07 8.65 -1.84
C GLN A 73 -9.62 7.32 -2.45
N LEU A 74 -8.62 6.67 -1.83
CA LEU A 74 -8.12 5.38 -2.29
C LEU A 74 -9.13 4.26 -2.07
N ALA A 75 -9.87 4.30 -0.96
CA ALA A 75 -10.95 3.38 -0.64
C ALA A 75 -12.12 3.53 -1.63
N ALA A 76 -12.60 4.77 -1.82
CA ALA A 76 -13.69 5.08 -2.75
C ALA A 76 -13.34 4.68 -4.20
N ALA A 77 -12.10 4.89 -4.65
CA ALA A 77 -11.63 4.45 -5.96
C ALA A 77 -11.68 2.91 -6.14
N ARG A 78 -11.76 2.17 -5.04
CA ARG A 78 -11.86 0.71 -4.98
C ARG A 78 -13.27 0.25 -4.60
N GLY A 79 -14.24 1.13 -4.40
CA GLY A 79 -15.61 0.77 -4.02
C GLY A 79 -15.71 0.10 -2.65
N ILE A 80 -14.78 0.42 -1.75
CA ILE A 80 -14.78 0.04 -0.33
C ILE A 80 -14.95 1.30 0.53
#